data_AF-A0A1A0M1I7-F1
#
_entry.id   AF-A0A1A0M1I7-F1
#
_cell.length_a   1.000
_cell.length_b   1.000
_cell.length_c   1.000
_cell.angle_alpha   90.00
_cell.angle_beta   90.00
_cell.angle_gamma   90.00
#
_symmetry.space_group_name_H-M   'P 1'
#
loop_
_entity.id
_entity.type
_entity.pdbx_description
1 polymer ?
#
loop_
_entity_poly.entity_id
_entity_poly.type
_entity_poly.pdbx_seq_one_letter_code
_entity_poly.pdbx_strand_id
1 'polypeptide(L)'
;MEIVVAVILTLAVIAGLAVAVVAVVNANQQRAIARANQLIPGRPTHAPRTWAVSHDPEARLHRRLRDAMSALHAVNALDTGSTLVLRADLEQTALSLDDHLVAVAHLAPDHKDELLQSITTTVESIEAAVARYAAAATSPDTTALEADLAMVQRQLDTVSELQRGLPPS
;
A
#
# COMPACT_ATOMS: atom_id res chain seq x y z
N MET A 1 58.09 3.07 16.36
CA MET A 1 56.86 2.29 16.66
C MET A 1 55.67 3.18 16.96
N GLU A 2 55.81 4.24 17.78
CA GLU A 2 54.68 5.12 18.17
C GLU A 2 53.96 5.80 16.99
N ILE A 3 54.68 6.34 16.00
CA ILE A 3 54.07 6.99 14.83
C ILE A 3 53.21 6.00 14.04
N VAL A 4 53.67 4.75 13.88
CA VAL A 4 52.92 3.71 13.16
C VAL A 4 51.63 3.36 13.91
N VAL A 5 51.70 3.23 15.24
CA VAL A 5 50.53 2.97 16.10
C VAL A 5 49.53 4.13 16.04
N ALA A 6 50.01 5.37 16.09
CA ALA A 6 49.15 6.56 16.00
C ALA A 6 48.45 6.65 14.63
N VAL A 7 49.16 6.37 13.53
CA VAL A 7 48.58 6.35 12.18
C VAL A 7 47.52 5.26 12.05
N ILE A 8 47.80 4.04 12.55
CA ILE A 8 46.83 2.93 12.52
C ILE A 8 45.58 3.27 13.33
N LEU A 9 45.72 3.83 14.54
CA LEU A 9 44.58 4.27 15.35
C LEU A 9 43.75 5.34 14.65
N THR A 10 44.41 6.31 14.02
CA THR A 10 43.72 7.39 13.30
C THR A 10 42.93 6.84 12.10
N LEU A 11 43.53 5.93 11.32
CA LEU A 11 42.85 5.26 10.21
C LEU A 11 41.67 4.40 10.68
N ALA A 12 41.82 3.68 11.81
CA ALA A 12 40.76 2.88 12.39
C ALA A 12 39.56 3.74 12.85
N VAL A 13 39.81 4.91 13.44
CA VAL A 13 38.77 5.86 13.83
C VAL A 13 38.04 6.43 12.61
N ILE A 14 38.77 6.81 11.56
CA ILE A 14 38.19 7.32 10.32
C ILE A 14 37.33 6.24 9.63
N ALA A 15 37.84 5.01 9.56
CA ALA A 15 37.11 3.87 9.00
C ALA A 15 35.85 3.56 9.82
N GLY A 16 35.93 3.56 11.15
CA GLY A 16 34.79 3.36 12.04
C GLY A 16 33.71 4.43 11.87
N LEU A 17 34.10 5.70 11.75
CA LEU A 17 33.19 6.81 11.47
C LEU A 17 32.50 6.64 10.11
N ALA A 18 33.24 6.28 9.06
CA ALA A 18 32.68 6.06 7.74
C ALA A 18 31.64 4.92 7.74
N VAL A 19 31.94 3.80 8.40
CA VAL A 19 31.00 2.67 8.54
C VAL A 19 29.74 3.10 9.31
N ALA A 20 29.90 3.85 10.41
CA ALA A 20 28.78 4.33 11.20
C ALA A 20 27.84 5.26 10.39
N VAL A 21 28.42 6.20 9.62
CA VAL A 21 27.64 7.09 8.75
C VAL A 21 26.89 6.31 7.69
N VAL A 22 27.54 5.36 7.01
CA VAL A 22 26.89 4.51 5.99
C VAL A 22 25.76 3.69 6.59
N ALA A 23 25.95 3.12 7.79
CA ALA A 23 24.91 2.36 8.47
C ALA A 23 23.68 3.20 8.81
N VAL A 24 23.88 4.44 9.31
CA VAL A 24 22.78 5.36 9.62
C VAL A 24 22.03 5.79 8.36
N VAL A 25 22.75 6.11 7.28
CA VAL A 25 22.13 6.49 6.00
C VAL A 25 21.31 5.33 5.43
N ASN A 26 21.86 4.11 5.42
CA ASN A 26 21.14 2.93 4.94
C ASN A 26 19.88 2.65 5.78
N ALA A 27 19.97 2.74 7.11
CA ALA A 27 18.81 2.55 7.99
C ALA A 27 17.71 3.60 7.73
N ASN A 28 18.08 4.86 7.50
CA ASN A 28 17.12 5.91 7.19
C ASN A 28 16.49 5.74 5.80
N GLN A 29 17.28 5.36 4.80
CA GLN A 29 16.76 5.03 3.47
C GLN A 29 15.77 3.86 3.52
N GLN A 30 16.11 2.79 4.25
CA GLN A 30 15.22 1.65 4.42
C GLN A 30 13.90 2.02 5.11
N ARG A 31 13.94 2.90 6.11
CA ARG A 31 12.74 3.42 6.76
C ARG A 31 11.90 4.28 5.82
N ALA A 32 12.53 5.11 4.99
CA ALA A 32 11.83 5.92 4.00
C ALA A 32 11.13 5.03 2.95
N ILE A 33 11.82 4.00 2.46
CA ILE A 33 11.25 3.00 1.54
C ILE A 33 10.08 2.26 2.19
N ALA A 34 10.26 1.79 3.43
CA ALA A 34 9.20 1.09 4.16
C ALA A 34 7.97 1.97 4.39
N ARG A 35 8.15 3.28 4.63
CA ARG A 35 7.04 4.25 4.72
C ARG A 35 6.39 4.50 3.37
N ALA A 36 7.19 4.62 2.31
CA ALA A 36 6.69 4.87 0.95
C ALA A 36 5.82 3.71 0.41
N ASN A 37 6.07 2.48 0.88
CA ASN A 37 5.28 1.29 0.58
C ASN A 37 4.02 1.12 1.44
N GLN A 38 3.78 1.98 2.43
CA GLN A 38 2.56 1.86 3.23
C GLN A 38 1.34 2.24 2.36
N LEU A 39 0.32 1.37 2.34
CA LEU A 39 -0.99 1.70 1.75
C LEU A 39 -1.68 2.81 2.53
N ILE A 40 -1.68 2.69 3.86
CA ILE A 40 -2.33 3.61 4.78
C ILE A 40 -1.23 4.23 5.65
N PRO A 41 -1.12 5.57 5.75
CA PRO A 41 -0.10 6.23 6.54
C PRO A 41 -0.08 5.71 7.99
N GLY A 42 1.07 5.21 8.45
CA GLY A 42 1.24 4.71 9.81
C GLY A 42 0.83 3.24 10.05
N ARG A 43 0.22 2.58 9.07
CA ARG A 43 -0.02 1.12 9.09
C ARG A 43 1.14 0.40 8.38
N PRO A 44 1.77 -0.61 9.01
CA PRO A 44 2.74 -1.45 8.33
C PRO A 44 2.06 -2.26 7.21
N THR A 45 2.75 -2.42 6.08
CA THR A 45 2.34 -3.30 4.96
C THR A 45 3.16 -4.59 4.98
N HIS A 46 2.59 -5.67 4.47
CA HIS A 46 3.29 -6.93 4.21
C HIS A 46 4.00 -6.95 2.84
N ALA A 47 3.85 -5.91 2.02
CA ALA A 47 4.46 -5.79 0.71
C ALA A 47 6.00 -5.81 0.75
N PRO A 48 6.66 -6.57 -0.16
CA PRO A 48 8.10 -6.54 -0.32
C PRO A 48 8.65 -5.13 -0.52
N ARG A 49 9.75 -4.80 0.18
CA ARG A 49 10.41 -3.49 0.04
C ARG A 49 10.88 -3.20 -1.38
N THR A 50 11.19 -4.23 -2.14
CA THR A 50 11.61 -4.15 -3.54
C THR A 50 10.53 -3.55 -4.46
N TRP A 51 9.25 -3.66 -4.10
CA TRP A 51 8.14 -3.10 -4.90
C TRP A 51 8.12 -1.57 -4.96
N ALA A 52 8.81 -0.89 -4.04
CA ALA A 52 8.99 0.55 -4.09
C ALA A 52 9.62 1.02 -5.41
N VAL A 53 10.49 0.18 -5.96
CA VAL A 53 11.32 0.49 -7.13
C VAL A 53 11.19 -0.54 -8.26
N SER A 54 10.45 -1.64 -8.04
CA SER A 54 10.27 -2.68 -9.04
C SER A 54 9.25 -2.32 -10.12
N HIS A 55 9.45 -2.87 -11.32
CA HIS A 55 8.55 -2.77 -12.47
C HIS A 55 7.67 -4.00 -12.64
N ASP A 56 7.76 -4.97 -11.73
CA ASP A 56 6.93 -6.17 -11.73
C ASP A 56 5.44 -5.80 -11.73
N PRO A 57 4.57 -6.61 -12.37
CA PRO A 57 3.14 -6.32 -12.45
C PRO A 57 2.50 -6.16 -11.07
N GLU A 58 2.95 -6.92 -10.07
CA GLU A 58 2.48 -6.83 -8.68
C GLU A 58 2.86 -5.51 -8.03
N ALA A 59 4.11 -5.08 -8.22
CA ALA A 59 4.59 -3.80 -7.70
C ALA A 59 3.79 -2.63 -8.30
N ARG A 60 3.37 -2.73 -9.57
CA ARG A 60 2.50 -1.74 -10.21
C ARG A 60 1.09 -1.72 -9.60
N LEU A 61 0.48 -2.88 -9.35
CA LEU A 61 -0.85 -2.98 -8.74
C LEU A 61 -0.85 -2.45 -7.30
N HIS A 62 0.18 -2.77 -6.51
CA HIS A 62 0.36 -2.23 -5.17
C HIS A 62 0.43 -0.69 -5.17
N ARG A 63 1.22 -0.09 -6.08
CA ARG A 63 1.29 1.38 -6.20
C ARG A 63 -0.04 2.01 -6.58
N ARG A 64 -0.78 1.41 -7.51
CA ARG A 64 -2.14 1.86 -7.89
C ARG A 64 -3.08 1.86 -6.68
N LEU A 65 -3.10 0.76 -5.94
CA LEU A 65 -3.93 0.62 -4.74
C LEU A 65 -3.57 1.67 -3.66
N ARG A 66 -2.26 1.89 -3.45
CA ARG A 66 -1.75 2.94 -2.56
C ARG A 66 -2.19 4.34 -3.01
N ASP A 67 -2.10 4.64 -4.30
CA ASP A 67 -2.51 5.94 -4.84
C ASP A 67 -4.03 6.16 -4.67
N ALA A 68 -4.84 5.10 -4.84
CA ALA A 68 -6.27 5.14 -4.54
C ALA A 68 -6.54 5.41 -3.05
N MET A 69 -5.85 4.72 -2.13
CA MET A 69 -6.00 4.98 -0.69
C MET A 69 -5.53 6.39 -0.30
N SER A 70 -4.48 6.90 -0.93
CA SER A 70 -4.04 8.29 -0.74
C SER A 70 -5.12 9.28 -1.21
N ALA A 71 -5.80 9.00 -2.32
CA ALA A 71 -6.91 9.81 -2.78
C ALA A 71 -8.08 9.76 -1.79
N LEU A 72 -8.43 8.57 -1.26
CA LEU A 72 -9.45 8.40 -0.24
C LEU A 72 -9.17 9.24 1.02
N HIS A 73 -7.91 9.30 1.47
CA HIS A 73 -7.49 10.10 2.62
C HIS A 73 -7.43 11.61 2.35
N ALA A 74 -7.19 12.01 1.10
CA ALA A 74 -7.18 13.42 0.71
C ALA A 74 -8.60 14.03 0.69
N VAL A 75 -9.64 13.20 0.61
CA VAL A 75 -11.03 13.65 0.66
C VAL A 75 -11.36 14.14 2.08
N ASN A 76 -11.48 15.45 2.21
CA ASN A 76 -11.93 16.13 3.42
C ASN A 76 -13.48 16.09 3.47
N ALA A 77 -14.01 14.88 3.60
CA ALA A 77 -15.45 14.62 3.68
C ALA A 77 -16.04 15.31 4.92
N LEU A 78 -17.31 15.71 4.86
CA LEU A 78 -18.08 15.91 6.07
C LEU A 78 -18.16 14.54 6.80
N ASP A 79 -17.36 14.39 7.86
CA ASP A 79 -17.31 13.16 8.66
C ASP A 79 -18.65 12.97 9.37
N THR A 80 -19.56 12.27 8.70
CA THR A 80 -20.76 11.70 9.28
C THR A 80 -20.46 10.26 9.66
N GLY A 81 -21.21 9.70 10.62
CA GLY A 81 -20.94 8.32 11.10
C GLY A 81 -20.91 7.28 9.97
N SER A 82 -21.72 7.46 8.93
CA SER A 82 -21.78 6.57 7.76
C SER A 82 -20.58 6.70 6.82
N THR A 83 -20.06 7.91 6.58
CA THR A 83 -18.89 8.11 5.71
C THR A 83 -17.62 7.57 6.36
N LEU A 84 -17.50 7.67 7.69
CA LEU A 84 -16.40 7.07 8.45
C LEU A 84 -16.38 5.55 8.38
N VAL A 85 -17.54 4.89 8.53
CA VAL A 85 -17.63 3.43 8.42
C VAL A 85 -17.24 2.97 7.02
N LEU A 86 -17.75 3.63 5.99
CA LEU A 86 -17.42 3.23 4.62
C LEU A 86 -15.94 3.45 4.27
N ARG A 87 -15.33 4.54 4.78
CA ARG A 87 -13.88 4.75 4.65
C ARG A 87 -13.11 3.60 5.28
N ALA A 88 -13.49 3.18 6.49
CA ALA A 88 -12.85 2.06 7.17
C ALA A 88 -13.02 0.73 6.41
N ASP A 89 -14.20 0.48 5.84
CA ASP A 89 -14.46 -0.73 5.05
C ASP A 89 -13.64 -0.76 3.74
N LEU A 90 -13.48 0.38 3.08
CA LEU A 90 -12.60 0.52 1.91
C LEU A 90 -11.14 0.26 2.28
N GLU A 91 -10.66 0.83 3.39
CA GLU A 91 -9.30 0.59 3.90
C GLU A 91 -9.07 -0.89 4.22
N GLN A 92 -10.00 -1.53 4.91
CA GLN A 92 -9.90 -2.93 5.28
C GLN A 92 -9.90 -3.85 4.04
N THR A 93 -10.75 -3.53 3.05
CA THR A 93 -10.80 -4.28 1.78
C THR A 93 -9.50 -4.12 0.99
N ALA A 94 -8.95 -2.91 0.93
CA ALA A 94 -7.67 -2.64 0.28
C ALA A 94 -6.52 -3.41 0.96
N LEU A 95 -6.46 -3.44 2.30
CA LEU A 95 -5.46 -4.22 3.03
C LEU A 95 -5.57 -5.72 2.72
N SER A 96 -6.79 -6.27 2.73
CA SER A 96 -7.00 -7.68 2.39
C SER A 96 -6.58 -8.02 0.95
N LEU A 97 -6.77 -7.10 0.01
CA LEU A 97 -6.33 -7.29 -1.38
C LEU A 97 -4.80 -7.20 -1.51
N ASP A 98 -4.16 -6.29 -0.77
CA ASP A 98 -2.69 -6.18 -0.73
C ASP A 98 -2.06 -7.46 -0.19
N ASP A 99 -2.60 -8.03 0.89
CA ASP A 99 -2.12 -9.31 1.45
C ASP A 99 -2.25 -10.46 0.44
N HIS A 100 -3.35 -10.49 -0.32
CA HIS A 100 -3.54 -11.47 -1.39
C HIS A 100 -2.52 -11.28 -2.52
N LEU A 101 -2.28 -10.03 -2.94
CA LEU A 101 -1.29 -9.70 -3.95
C LEU A 101 0.11 -10.13 -3.52
N VAL A 102 0.46 -9.95 -2.24
CA VAL A 102 1.71 -10.44 -1.65
C VAL A 102 1.78 -11.96 -1.69
N ALA A 103 0.70 -12.68 -1.38
CA ALA A 103 0.68 -14.14 -1.48
C ALA A 103 0.92 -14.61 -2.93
N VAL A 104 0.24 -14.02 -3.91
CA VAL A 104 0.40 -14.34 -5.35
C VAL A 104 1.80 -14.05 -5.84
N ALA A 105 2.46 -13.01 -5.32
CA ALA A 105 3.83 -12.69 -5.71
C ALA A 105 4.85 -13.77 -5.37
N HIS A 106 4.56 -14.61 -4.36
CA HIS A 106 5.39 -15.74 -3.97
C HIS A 106 5.08 -17.04 -4.74
N LEU A 107 4.02 -17.07 -5.55
CA LEU A 107 3.65 -18.24 -6.36
C LEU A 107 4.53 -18.39 -7.61
N ALA A 108 4.60 -19.62 -8.12
CA ALA A 108 5.27 -19.93 -9.38
C ALA A 108 4.55 -19.28 -10.59
N PRO A 109 5.26 -18.96 -11.69
CA PRO A 109 4.72 -18.18 -12.80
C PRO A 109 3.51 -18.81 -13.51
N ASP A 110 3.42 -20.15 -13.51
CA ASP A 110 2.51 -20.91 -14.38
C ASP A 110 1.01 -20.61 -14.17
N HIS A 111 0.61 -20.12 -13.00
CA HIS A 111 -0.79 -19.74 -12.69
C HIS A 111 -0.93 -18.27 -12.30
N LYS A 112 0.15 -17.50 -12.39
CA LYS A 112 0.22 -16.15 -11.85
C LYS A 112 -0.61 -15.17 -12.68
N ASP A 113 -0.59 -15.32 -14.01
CA ASP A 113 -1.20 -14.35 -14.92
C ASP A 113 -2.73 -14.27 -14.75
N GLU A 114 -3.41 -15.41 -14.59
CA GLU A 114 -4.87 -15.44 -14.37
C GLU A 114 -5.25 -14.81 -13.01
N LEU A 115 -4.48 -15.12 -11.97
CA LEU A 115 -4.67 -14.53 -10.64
C LEU A 115 -4.41 -13.01 -10.66
N LEU A 116 -3.37 -12.56 -11.37
CA LEU A 116 -3.06 -11.14 -11.53
C LEU A 116 -4.13 -10.41 -12.32
N GLN A 117 -4.75 -11.05 -13.30
CA GLN A 117 -5.88 -10.48 -14.02
C GLN A 117 -7.10 -10.29 -13.10
N SER A 118 -7.43 -11.30 -12.29
CA SER A 118 -8.49 -11.20 -11.28
C SER A 118 -8.22 -10.09 -10.26
N ILE A 119 -6.99 -10.01 -9.75
CA ILE A 119 -6.59 -8.93 -8.83
C ILE A 119 -6.66 -7.58 -9.52
N THR A 120 -6.27 -7.47 -10.79
CA THR A 120 -6.35 -6.22 -11.55
C THR A 120 -7.79 -5.70 -11.62
N THR A 121 -8.75 -6.56 -11.96
CA THR A 121 -10.18 -6.20 -11.96
C THR A 121 -10.66 -5.78 -10.57
N THR A 122 -10.16 -6.43 -9.52
CA THR A 122 -10.48 -6.09 -8.14
C THR A 122 -9.93 -4.71 -7.74
N VAL A 123 -8.69 -4.39 -8.12
CA VAL A 123 -8.08 -3.06 -7.91
C VAL A 123 -8.88 -1.98 -8.64
N GLU A 124 -9.25 -2.21 -9.91
CA GLU A 124 -10.07 -1.27 -10.69
C GLU A 124 -11.43 -1.00 -10.03
N SER A 125 -12.02 -2.04 -9.43
CA SER A 125 -13.25 -1.93 -8.67
C SER A 125 -13.08 -1.05 -7.42
N ILE A 126 -11.98 -1.20 -6.67
CA ILE A 126 -11.68 -0.36 -5.51
C ILE A 126 -11.42 1.09 -5.94
N GLU A 127 -10.65 1.31 -7.00
CA GLU A 127 -10.40 2.65 -7.56
C GLU A 127 -11.70 3.37 -7.92
N ALA A 128 -12.63 2.68 -8.60
CA ALA A 128 -13.94 3.23 -8.93
C ALA A 128 -14.80 3.50 -7.68
N ALA A 129 -14.72 2.65 -6.66
CA ALA A 129 -15.39 2.85 -5.38
C ALA A 129 -14.87 4.10 -4.65
N VAL A 130 -13.54 4.28 -4.58
CA VAL A 130 -12.91 5.48 -4.02
C VAL A 130 -13.29 6.73 -4.79
N ALA A 131 -13.29 6.69 -6.13
CA ALA A 131 -13.68 7.83 -6.95
C ALA A 131 -15.13 8.28 -6.68
N ARG A 132 -16.05 7.32 -6.52
CA ARG A 132 -17.44 7.61 -6.14
C ARG A 132 -17.55 8.12 -4.71
N TYR A 133 -16.83 7.54 -3.76
CA TYR A 133 -16.78 8.07 -2.40
C TYR A 133 -16.31 9.53 -2.39
N ALA A 134 -15.23 9.84 -3.12
CA ALA A 134 -14.70 11.20 -3.23
C ALA A 134 -15.73 12.17 -3.82
N ALA A 135 -16.41 11.77 -4.90
CA ALA A 135 -17.47 12.58 -5.51
C ALA A 135 -18.64 12.81 -4.52
N ALA A 136 -19.15 11.73 -3.90
CA ALA A 136 -20.28 11.78 -3.00
C ALA A 136 -19.98 12.57 -1.73
N ALA A 137 -18.80 12.40 -1.13
CA ALA A 137 -18.35 13.12 0.06
C ALA A 137 -18.20 14.64 -0.13
N THR A 138 -18.07 15.09 -1.38
CA THR A 138 -18.03 16.52 -1.75
C THR A 138 -19.38 17.05 -2.21
N SER A 139 -20.38 16.17 -2.39
CA SER A 139 -21.73 16.55 -2.79
C SER A 139 -22.52 17.12 -1.60
N PRO A 140 -23.16 18.29 -1.74
CA PRO A 140 -24.03 18.84 -0.69
C PRO A 140 -25.38 18.10 -0.56
N ASP A 141 -25.69 17.16 -1.45
CA ASP A 141 -26.94 16.37 -1.42
C ASP A 141 -26.74 15.03 -0.69
N THR A 142 -27.28 14.96 0.53
CA THR A 142 -27.23 13.78 1.42
C THR A 142 -27.98 12.57 0.88
N THR A 143 -28.99 12.74 0.03
CA THR A 143 -29.78 11.62 -0.52
C THR A 143 -29.07 10.94 -1.69
N ALA A 144 -28.41 11.75 -2.53
CA ALA A 144 -27.50 11.25 -3.57
C ALA A 144 -26.29 10.53 -2.94
N LEU A 145 -25.75 11.08 -1.83
CA LEU A 145 -24.70 10.44 -1.04
C LEU A 145 -25.10 9.04 -0.57
N GLU A 146 -26.26 8.86 0.08
CA GLU A 146 -26.70 7.54 0.55
C GLU A 146 -26.83 6.51 -0.59
N ALA A 147 -27.34 6.92 -1.75
CA ALA A 147 -27.45 6.04 -2.92
C ALA A 147 -26.07 5.64 -3.49
N ASP A 148 -25.12 6.59 -3.53
CA ASP A 148 -23.75 6.34 -3.97
C ASP A 148 -22.99 5.45 -2.98
N LEU A 149 -23.15 5.67 -1.66
CA LEU A 149 -22.58 4.80 -0.62
C LEU A 149 -23.14 3.37 -0.73
N ALA A 150 -24.44 3.20 -0.99
CA ALA A 150 -25.04 1.89 -1.20
C ALA A 150 -24.53 1.19 -2.49
N MET A 151 -24.11 1.95 -3.50
CA MET A 151 -23.45 1.42 -4.69
C MET A 151 -22.01 1.00 -4.41
N VAL A 152 -21.27 1.77 -3.59
CA VAL A 152 -19.94 1.38 -3.11
C VAL A 152 -20.03 0.09 -2.28
N GLN A 153 -21.01 -0.03 -1.40
CA GLN A 153 -21.21 -1.25 -0.60
C GLN A 153 -21.44 -2.49 -1.47
N ARG A 154 -22.33 -2.41 -2.46
CA ARG A 154 -22.55 -3.51 -3.42
C ARG A 154 -21.28 -3.89 -4.18
N GLN A 155 -20.46 -2.89 -4.49
CA GLN A 155 -19.20 -3.12 -5.16
C GLN A 155 -18.16 -3.80 -4.24
N LEU A 156 -18.13 -3.44 -2.95
CA LEU A 156 -17.34 -4.13 -1.93
C LEU A 156 -17.79 -5.58 -1.73
N ASP A 157 -19.10 -5.84 -1.76
CA ASP A 157 -19.64 -7.20 -1.70
C ASP A 157 -19.18 -8.02 -2.91
N THR A 158 -19.22 -7.43 -4.12
CA THR A 158 -18.71 -8.07 -5.34
C THR A 158 -17.21 -8.36 -5.24
N VAL A 159 -16.43 -7.42 -4.71
CA VAL A 159 -14.98 -7.61 -4.46
C VAL A 159 -14.76 -8.74 -3.47
N SER A 160 -15.56 -8.81 -2.40
CA SER A 160 -15.47 -9.87 -1.39
C SER A 160 -15.83 -11.24 -1.96
N GLU A 161 -16.78 -11.30 -2.90
CA GLU A 161 -17.12 -12.53 -3.64
C GLU A 161 -15.99 -12.97 -4.56
N LEU A 162 -15.38 -12.04 -5.31
CA LEU A 162 -14.21 -12.32 -6.14
C LEU A 162 -13.03 -12.82 -5.29
N GLN A 163 -12.77 -12.18 -4.15
CA GLN A 163 -11.76 -12.59 -3.17
C GLN A 163 -12.03 -14.00 -2.62
N ARG A 164 -13.28 -14.36 -2.35
CA ARG A 164 -13.65 -15.69 -1.87
C ARG A 164 -13.46 -16.78 -2.93
N GLY A 165 -13.52 -16.43 -4.21
CA GLY A 165 -13.25 -17.32 -5.34
C GLY A 165 -11.77 -17.57 -5.60
N LEU A 166 -10.88 -16.74 -5.05
CA LEU A 166 -9.45 -16.96 -5.13
C LEU A 166 -9.03 -18.08 -4.16
N PRO A 167 -8.08 -18.96 -4.54
CA PRO A 167 -7.60 -20.02 -3.67
C PRO A 167 -7.03 -19.44 -2.36
N PRO A 168 -7.24 -20.11 -1.20
CA PRO A 168 -6.65 -19.66 0.05
C PRO A 168 -5.12 -19.70 -0.04
N SER A 169 -4.48 -18.70 0.55
CA SER A 169 -3.03 -18.60 0.71
C SER A 169 -2.46 -19.57 1.74
#